data_AF-A0A9X3NLJ5-F1
#
_entry.id   AF-A0A9X3NLJ5-F1
#
_cell.length_a   1.000
_cell.length_b   1.000
_cell.length_c   1.000
_cell.angle_alpha   90.00
_cell.angle_beta   90.00
_cell.angle_gamma   90.00
#
_symmetry.space_group_name_H-M   'P 1'
#
loop_
_entity.id
_entity.type
_entity.pdbx_description
1 polymer ?
#
loop_
_entity_poly.entity_id
_entity_poly.type
_entity_poly.pdbx_seq_one_letter_code
_entity_poly.pdbx_strand_id
1 'polypeptide(L)'
;MASHDDLTAESAQEAAPGTYSGVWLSSYDYVSTGRGASFTGKHYVVVLQHGDRLTVQSIPGSSDSPLTMDLTIDGAVCTGTWTEQTAEEGYYRGARYHGAIQLLIDPTGRRMAGKWVGFGKDFDVNTGPWELVFQDASTTKATVDQYRRPPS
;
A
#
# COMPACT_ATOMS: atom_id res chain seq x y z
N MET A 1 5.78 26.81 33.51
CA MET A 1 4.68 25.83 33.58
C MET A 1 4.02 25.80 32.21
N ALA A 2 4.38 24.81 31.39
CA ALA A 2 3.67 24.51 30.15
C ALA A 2 3.07 23.11 30.34
N SER A 3 1.74 23.05 30.40
CA SER A 3 0.98 21.82 30.55
C SER A 3 1.24 20.94 29.33
N HIS A 4 1.73 19.73 29.57
CA HIS A 4 1.68 18.66 28.58
C HIS A 4 0.23 18.18 28.58
N ASP A 5 -0.52 18.55 27.54
CA ASP A 5 -1.80 17.90 27.27
C ASP A 5 -1.50 16.43 27.00
N ASP A 6 -1.94 15.61 27.95
CA ASP A 6 -1.90 14.16 27.94
C ASP A 6 -2.80 13.70 26.79
N LEU A 7 -2.19 13.32 25.66
CA LEU A 7 -2.89 12.60 24.59
C LEU A 7 -3.13 11.18 25.08
N THR A 8 -4.09 11.02 25.99
CA THR A 8 -4.66 9.72 26.30
C THR A 8 -5.32 9.22 25.01
N ALA A 9 -4.66 8.29 24.32
CA ALA A 9 -5.27 7.51 23.27
C ALA A 9 -6.46 6.78 23.89
N GLU A 10 -7.66 7.31 23.64
CA GLU A 10 -8.92 6.73 24.08
C GLU A 10 -8.99 5.31 23.51
N SER A 11 -9.04 4.32 24.40
CA SER A 11 -9.12 2.91 24.03
C SER A 11 -10.52 2.64 23.48
N ALA A 12 -10.72 2.95 22.20
CA ALA A 12 -11.85 2.43 21.46
C ALA A 12 -11.66 0.92 21.40
N GLN A 13 -12.48 0.19 22.16
CA GLN A 13 -12.54 -1.26 22.08
C GLN A 13 -13.16 -1.62 20.73
N GLU A 14 -12.33 -1.60 19.68
CA GLU A 14 -12.70 -1.92 18.31
C GLU A 14 -13.08 -3.40 18.23
N ALA A 15 -14.27 -3.67 17.68
CA ALA A 15 -14.62 -5.00 17.24
C ALA A 15 -13.48 -5.49 16.35
N ALA A 16 -12.87 -6.64 16.69
CA ALA A 16 -11.76 -7.18 15.93
C ALA A 16 -12.15 -7.22 14.44
N PRO A 17 -11.47 -6.46 13.57
CA PRO A 17 -11.75 -6.53 12.15
C PRO A 17 -11.64 -7.98 11.70
N GLY A 18 -12.52 -8.41 10.81
CA GLY A 18 -12.29 -9.64 10.05
C GLY A 18 -10.89 -9.60 9.41
N THR A 19 -10.34 -10.76 9.06
CA THR A 19 -8.99 -10.79 8.44
C THR A 19 -8.89 -9.80 7.27
N TYR A 20 -7.76 -9.12 7.17
CA TYR A 20 -7.42 -8.25 6.04
C TYR A 20 -7.02 -9.04 4.78
N SER A 21 -6.99 -10.37 4.86
CA SER A 21 -6.70 -11.23 3.71
C SER A 21 -7.75 -11.05 2.61
N GLY A 22 -7.30 -10.94 1.37
CA GLY A 22 -8.18 -10.73 0.23
C GLY A 22 -7.50 -10.01 -0.94
N VAL A 23 -8.29 -9.63 -1.92
CA VAL A 23 -7.88 -8.75 -3.01
C VAL A 23 -8.17 -7.31 -2.64
N TRP A 24 -7.18 -6.44 -2.84
CA TRP A 24 -7.26 -5.00 -2.59
C TRP A 24 -6.82 -4.22 -3.83
N LEU A 25 -7.33 -3.01 -3.99
CA LEU A 25 -6.82 -2.03 -4.94
C LEU A 25 -5.81 -1.13 -4.22
N SER A 26 -4.56 -1.20 -4.64
CA SER A 26 -3.48 -0.30 -4.23
C SER A 26 -3.42 0.89 -5.18
N SER A 27 -3.44 2.11 -4.65
CA SER A 27 -3.30 3.36 -5.40
C SER A 27 -2.32 4.30 -4.70
N TYR A 28 -1.38 4.87 -5.42
CA TYR A 28 -0.43 5.82 -4.87
C TYR A 28 -0.08 6.91 -5.88
N ASP A 29 0.19 8.12 -5.39
CA ASP A 29 0.64 9.22 -6.25
C ASP A 29 2.14 9.47 -6.07
N TYR A 30 2.81 9.79 -7.17
CA TYR A 30 4.22 10.13 -7.19
C TYR A 30 4.51 11.24 -8.20
N VAL A 31 5.49 12.08 -7.87
CA VAL A 31 6.02 13.10 -8.80
C VAL A 31 7.18 12.51 -9.57
N SER A 32 7.13 12.61 -10.90
CA SER A 32 8.25 12.26 -11.76
C SER A 32 8.95 13.54 -12.19
N THR A 33 10.04 13.91 -11.51
CA THR A 33 10.85 15.09 -11.86
C THR A 33 11.30 15.04 -13.32
N GLY A 34 11.75 13.87 -13.77
CA GLY A 34 12.20 13.65 -15.14
C GLY A 34 11.11 13.75 -16.21
N ARG A 35 9.83 13.63 -15.85
CA ARG A 35 8.67 13.85 -16.75
C ARG A 35 7.90 15.14 -16.43
N GLY A 36 8.31 15.90 -15.42
CA GLY A 36 7.71 17.17 -15.03
C GLY A 36 6.22 17.08 -14.61
N ALA A 37 5.75 15.92 -14.14
CA ALA A 37 4.34 15.69 -13.85
C ALA A 37 4.13 14.72 -12.69
N SER A 38 2.92 14.77 -12.10
CA SER A 38 2.43 13.80 -11.13
C SER A 38 1.72 12.65 -11.84
N PHE A 39 1.89 11.45 -11.30
CA PHE A 39 1.32 10.22 -11.82
C PHE A 39 0.71 9.40 -10.68
N THR A 40 -0.27 8.58 -11.02
CA THR A 40 -0.88 7.62 -10.10
C THR A 40 -0.53 6.21 -10.54
N GLY A 41 0.07 5.42 -9.64
CA GLY A 41 0.23 3.99 -9.82
C GLY A 41 -0.96 3.24 -9.22
N LYS A 42 -1.44 2.21 -9.91
CA LYS A 42 -2.54 1.37 -9.43
C LYS A 42 -2.22 -0.11 -9.65
N HIS A 43 -2.51 -0.94 -8.64
CA HIS A 43 -2.33 -2.39 -8.70
C HIS A 43 -3.52 -3.06 -8.02
N TYR A 44 -4.04 -4.14 -8.59
CA TYR A 44 -4.73 -5.11 -7.76
C TYR A 44 -3.67 -5.94 -7.04
N VAL A 45 -3.82 -6.08 -5.73
CA VAL A 45 -2.88 -6.80 -4.87
C VAL A 45 -3.61 -7.90 -4.11
N VAL A 46 -2.95 -9.02 -3.85
CA VAL A 46 -3.38 -9.97 -2.83
C VAL A 46 -2.70 -9.59 -1.53
N VAL A 47 -3.51 -9.46 -0.49
CA VAL A 47 -3.07 -9.32 0.91
C VAL A 47 -3.25 -10.66 1.59
N LEU A 48 -2.21 -11.13 2.26
CA LEU A 48 -2.25 -12.32 3.12
C LEU A 48 -1.87 -11.90 4.54
N GLN A 49 -2.69 -12.27 5.52
CA GLN A 49 -2.45 -11.97 6.92
C GLN A 49 -1.98 -13.21 7.69
N HIS A 50 -0.96 -13.03 8.53
CA HIS A 50 -0.56 -14.00 9.54
C HIS A 50 -0.26 -13.27 10.86
N GLY A 51 -1.20 -13.37 11.81
CA GLY A 51 -1.16 -12.57 13.05
C GLY A 51 -1.32 -11.08 12.75
N ASP A 52 -0.38 -10.28 13.25
CA ASP A 52 -0.29 -8.84 13.02
C ASP A 52 0.45 -8.47 11.72
N ARG A 53 0.99 -9.44 10.99
CA ARG A 53 1.73 -9.21 9.74
C ARG A 53 0.85 -9.34 8.51
N LEU A 54 1.04 -8.43 7.56
CA LEU A 54 0.48 -8.52 6.20
C LEU A 54 1.61 -8.63 5.18
N THR A 55 1.48 -9.58 4.26
CA THR A 55 2.27 -9.62 3.03
C THR A 55 1.37 -9.20 1.87
N VAL A 56 1.83 -8.23 1.08
CA VAL A 56 1.09 -7.67 -0.05
C VAL A 56 1.88 -7.95 -1.33
N GLN A 57 1.21 -8.48 -2.36
CA GLN A 57 1.83 -8.73 -3.66
C GLN A 57 0.88 -8.34 -4.79
N SER A 58 1.37 -7.60 -5.77
CA SER A 58 0.62 -7.29 -7.00
C SER A 58 0.24 -8.55 -7.75
N ILE A 59 -1.00 -8.59 -8.24
CA ILE A 59 -1.49 -9.65 -9.11
C ILE A 59 -0.86 -9.47 -10.50
N PRO A 60 -0.17 -10.48 -11.06
CA PRO A 60 0.42 -10.34 -12.39
C PRO A 60 -0.64 -10.02 -13.45
N GLY A 61 -0.38 -8.98 -14.25
CA GLY A 61 -1.32 -8.43 -15.22
C GLY A 61 -2.14 -7.23 -14.70
N SER A 62 -2.05 -6.87 -13.42
CA SER A 62 -2.69 -5.65 -12.90
C SER A 62 -1.91 -4.37 -13.16
N SER A 63 -0.60 -4.50 -13.33
CA SER A 63 0.34 -3.45 -13.73
C SER A 63 1.56 -4.14 -14.34
N ASP A 64 2.32 -3.40 -15.15
CA ASP A 64 3.59 -3.87 -15.74
C ASP A 64 4.76 -3.80 -14.73
N SER A 65 4.53 -3.20 -13.56
CA SER A 65 5.49 -3.12 -12.45
C SER A 65 5.08 -4.01 -11.27
N PRO A 66 5.86 -5.06 -10.93
CA PRO A 66 5.62 -5.83 -9.73
C PRO A 66 5.81 -5.00 -8.46
N LEU A 67 4.84 -5.07 -7.56
CA LEU A 67 4.81 -4.38 -6.27
C LEU A 67 4.69 -5.41 -5.15
N THR A 68 5.51 -5.25 -4.10
CA THR A 68 5.40 -6.01 -2.86
C THR A 68 5.44 -5.09 -1.64
N MET A 69 4.78 -5.51 -0.56
CA MET A 69 4.91 -4.87 0.75
C MET A 69 4.96 -5.91 1.86
N ASP A 70 5.66 -5.55 2.92
CA ASP A 70 5.69 -6.25 4.20
C ASP A 70 5.25 -5.26 5.27
N LEU A 71 4.10 -5.53 5.89
CA LEU A 71 3.43 -4.62 6.81
C LEU A 71 3.17 -5.31 8.17
N THR A 72 3.04 -4.50 9.21
CA THR A 72 2.64 -4.90 10.56
C THR A 72 1.54 -3.98 11.06
N ILE A 73 0.59 -4.54 11.80
CA ILE A 73 -0.57 -3.84 12.35
C ILE A 73 -0.43 -3.70 13.86
N ASP A 74 -0.68 -2.50 14.38
CA ASP A 74 -0.86 -2.21 15.80
C ASP A 74 -2.08 -1.29 15.97
N GLY A 75 -3.18 -1.85 16.49
CA GLY A 75 -4.49 -1.19 16.50
C GLY A 75 -4.94 -0.75 15.10
N ALA A 76 -5.29 0.52 14.95
CA ALA A 76 -5.68 1.13 13.67
C ALA A 76 -4.49 1.56 12.80
N VAL A 77 -3.25 1.25 13.20
CA VAL A 77 -2.03 1.65 12.49
C VAL A 77 -1.47 0.45 11.72
N CYS A 78 -1.20 0.63 10.42
CA CYS A 78 -0.51 -0.35 9.58
C CYS A 78 0.76 0.28 9.01
N THR A 79 1.93 -0.29 9.28
CA THR A 79 3.22 0.27 8.85
C THR A 79 4.14 -0.80 8.28
N GLY A 80 5.12 -0.40 7.48
CA GLY A 80 6.15 -1.32 7.01
C GLY A 80 6.92 -0.77 5.84
N THR A 81 7.28 -1.67 4.91
CA THR A 81 8.07 -1.31 3.72
C THR A 81 7.36 -1.72 2.44
N TRP A 82 7.63 -0.97 1.37
CA TRP A 82 7.19 -1.29 0.01
C TRP A 82 8.41 -1.43 -0.91
N THR A 83 8.28 -2.24 -1.95
CA THR A 83 9.24 -2.35 -3.05
C THR A 83 8.47 -2.45 -4.36
N GLU A 84 8.90 -1.70 -5.35
CA GLU A 84 8.38 -1.79 -6.70
C GLU A 84 9.52 -1.90 -7.71
N GLN A 85 9.39 -2.87 -8.62
CA GLN A 85 10.28 -2.99 -9.77
C GLN A 85 9.53 -2.47 -11.00
N THR A 86 10.03 -1.39 -11.59
CA THR A 86 9.42 -0.85 -12.81
C THR A 86 9.61 -1.82 -13.99
N ALA A 87 8.77 -1.71 -15.02
CA ALA A 87 8.92 -2.52 -16.22
C ALA A 87 10.32 -2.36 -16.84
N GLU A 88 10.89 -3.47 -17.32
CA GLU A 88 12.19 -3.48 -18.03
C GLU A 88 12.12 -2.65 -19.32
N GLU A 89 10.95 -2.67 -19.96
CA GLU A 89 10.62 -1.82 -21.08
C GLU A 89 9.99 -0.50 -20.59
N GLY A 90 10.41 0.64 -21.13
CA GLY A 90 9.83 1.94 -20.82
C GLY A 90 10.80 2.94 -20.15
N TYR A 91 10.24 3.98 -19.54
CA TYR A 91 11.02 5.14 -19.06
C TYR A 91 12.00 4.78 -17.93
N TYR A 92 11.57 3.92 -17.00
CA TYR A 92 12.35 3.59 -15.80
C TYR A 92 13.22 2.33 -15.93
N ARG A 93 13.12 1.59 -17.05
CA ARG A 93 14.04 0.52 -17.47
C ARG A 93 14.43 -0.48 -16.38
N GLY A 94 13.45 -1.03 -15.65
CA GLY A 94 13.72 -2.03 -14.62
C GLY A 94 14.23 -1.49 -13.28
N ALA A 95 14.21 -0.17 -13.07
CA ALA A 95 14.61 0.44 -11.80
C ALA A 95 13.78 -0.12 -10.63
N ARG A 96 14.46 -0.39 -9.52
CA ARG A 96 13.87 -0.85 -8.27
C ARG A 96 13.77 0.29 -7.28
N TYR A 97 12.55 0.67 -6.92
CA TYR A 97 12.25 1.63 -5.86
C TYR A 97 11.78 0.92 -4.61
N HIS A 98 12.06 1.51 -3.45
CA HIS A 98 11.60 0.99 -2.16
C HIS A 98 11.59 2.10 -1.12
N GLY A 99 10.92 1.84 -0.01
CA GLY A 99 10.94 2.72 1.16
C GLY A 99 9.97 2.29 2.23
N ALA A 100 9.59 3.23 3.10
CA ALA A 100 8.68 2.98 4.22
C ALA A 100 7.26 3.48 3.90
N ILE A 101 6.28 2.94 4.61
CA ILE A 101 4.87 3.29 4.47
C ILE A 101 4.19 3.32 5.85
N GLN A 102 3.29 4.28 6.02
CA GLN A 102 2.45 4.43 7.21
C GLN A 102 1.02 4.66 6.76
N LEU A 103 0.13 3.74 7.14
CA LEU A 103 -1.29 3.74 6.82
C LEU A 103 -2.11 3.73 8.11
N LEU A 104 -3.29 4.34 8.04
CA LEU A 104 -4.34 4.24 9.05
C LEU A 104 -5.47 3.40 8.48
N ILE A 105 -5.92 2.43 9.26
CA ILE A 105 -7.02 1.54 8.95
C ILE A 105 -8.32 2.24 9.34
N ASP A 106 -9.29 2.28 8.44
CA ASP A 106 -10.59 2.85 8.74
C ASP A 106 -11.42 1.92 9.67
N PRO A 107 -12.46 2.44 10.34
CA PRO A 107 -13.27 1.62 11.27
C PRO A 107 -13.95 0.41 10.63
N THR A 108 -14.12 0.40 9.30
CA THR A 108 -14.70 -0.74 8.59
C THR A 108 -13.67 -1.84 8.30
N GLY A 109 -12.38 -1.53 8.40
CA GLY A 109 -11.30 -2.42 7.97
C GLY A 109 -11.26 -2.65 6.46
N ARG A 110 -11.91 -1.78 5.66
CA ARG A 110 -12.04 -1.91 4.19
C ARG A 110 -11.19 -0.90 3.43
N ARG A 111 -10.56 0.02 4.16
CA ARG A 111 -9.68 1.04 3.62
C ARG A 111 -8.49 1.26 4.54
N MET A 112 -7.29 1.29 3.97
CA MET A 112 -6.08 1.72 4.65
C MET A 112 -5.49 2.88 3.88
N ALA A 113 -5.33 4.05 4.50
CA ALA A 113 -4.88 5.26 3.81
C ALA A 113 -3.78 5.97 4.61
N GLY A 114 -2.80 6.52 3.91
CA GLY A 114 -1.71 7.25 4.55
C GLY A 114 -0.68 7.71 3.55
N LYS A 115 0.61 7.57 3.89
CA LYS A 115 1.72 8.08 3.08
C LYS A 115 2.84 7.07 2.95
N TRP A 116 3.53 7.15 1.82
CA TRP A 116 4.80 6.50 1.59
C TRP A 116 5.96 7.50 1.66
N VAL A 117 7.15 6.98 1.92
CA VAL A 117 8.43 7.65 1.74
C VAL A 117 9.35 6.75 0.91
N GLY A 118 10.13 7.35 0.01
CA GLY A 118 11.08 6.66 -0.85
C GLY A 118 12.09 7.64 -1.43
N PHE A 119 12.88 7.21 -2.40
CA PHE A 119 13.93 8.04 -3.01
C PHE A 119 13.72 8.21 -4.52
N GLY A 120 14.15 9.35 -5.04
CA GLY A 120 14.20 9.64 -6.48
C GLY A 120 15.56 9.38 -7.10
N LYS A 121 15.63 9.50 -8.43
CA LYS A 121 16.89 9.37 -9.20
C LYS A 121 17.96 10.41 -8.82
N ASP A 122 17.55 11.56 -8.30
CA ASP A 122 18.42 12.69 -7.96
C ASP A 122 18.83 12.70 -6.47
N PHE A 123 18.74 11.54 -5.80
CA PHE A 123 19.01 11.35 -4.35
C PHE A 123 18.08 12.14 -3.39
N ASP A 124 16.98 12.67 -3.90
CA ASP A 124 15.94 13.31 -3.09
C ASP A 124 15.03 12.28 -2.41
N VAL A 125 14.52 12.63 -1.23
CA VAL A 125 13.47 11.88 -0.54
C VAL A 125 12.11 12.38 -1.01
N ASN A 126 11.30 11.46 -1.51
CA ASN A 126 9.93 11.73 -1.97
C ASN A 126 8.92 11.12 -1.00
N THR A 127 7.75 11.75 -0.93
CA THR A 127 6.59 11.23 -0.21
C THR A 127 5.33 11.46 -1.02
N GLY A 128 4.32 10.62 -0.83
CA GLY A 128 3.03 10.78 -1.49
C GLY A 128 1.93 10.00 -0.77
N PRO A 129 0.65 10.26 -1.12
CA PRO A 129 -0.45 9.49 -0.60
C PRO A 129 -0.37 8.04 -1.10
N TRP A 130 -0.76 7.10 -0.24
CA TRP A 130 -0.99 5.71 -0.59
C TRP A 130 -2.31 5.24 0.02
N GLU A 131 -3.09 4.51 -0.75
CA GLU A 131 -4.33 3.89 -0.32
C GLU A 131 -4.41 2.41 -0.73
N LEU A 132 -4.95 1.58 0.16
CA LEU A 132 -5.41 0.22 -0.10
C LEU A 132 -6.94 0.20 0.11
N VAL A 133 -7.71 -0.18 -0.91
CA VAL A 133 -9.17 -0.32 -0.83
C VAL A 133 -9.58 -1.76 -1.11
N PHE A 134 -10.28 -2.37 -0.16
CA PHE A 134 -10.70 -3.77 -0.28
C PHE A 134 -11.60 -3.99 -1.52
N GLN A 135 -11.39 -5.10 -2.22
CA GLN A 135 -12.20 -5.53 -3.36
C GLN A 135 -12.93 -6.86 -3.10
N ASP A 136 -12.21 -7.90 -2.67
CA ASP A 136 -12.76 -9.25 -2.48
C ASP A 136 -12.10 -9.99 -1.31
N ALA A 137 -12.85 -10.81 -0.57
CA ALA A 137 -12.32 -11.59 0.57
C ALA A 137 -11.62 -12.88 0.10
N SER A 138 -12.00 -13.37 -1.07
CA SER A 138 -11.49 -14.63 -1.60
C SER A 138 -10.13 -14.43 -2.25
N THR A 139 -9.16 -15.26 -1.85
CA THR A 139 -7.85 -15.37 -2.49
C THR A 139 -7.74 -16.62 -3.37
N THR A 140 -8.87 -17.24 -3.72
CA THR A 140 -8.88 -18.40 -4.61
C THR A 140 -8.35 -18.03 -5.99
N LYS A 141 -7.79 -19.00 -6.71
CA LYS A 141 -7.31 -18.80 -8.08
C LYS A 141 -8.38 -18.18 -8.99
N ALA A 142 -9.63 -18.66 -8.90
CA ALA A 142 -10.73 -18.16 -9.71
C ALA A 142 -11.06 -16.68 -9.42
N THR A 143 -10.97 -16.25 -8.15
CA THR A 143 -11.11 -14.83 -7.80
C THR A 143 -9.91 -14.03 -8.30
N VAL A 144 -8.68 -14.44 -8.00
CA VAL A 144 -7.45 -13.73 -8.40
C VAL A 144 -7.37 -13.54 -9.91
N ASP A 145 -7.77 -14.53 -10.70
CA ASP A 145 -7.76 -14.46 -12.16
C ASP A 145 -8.69 -13.36 -12.71
N GLN A 146 -9.76 -12.97 -12.00
CA GLN A 146 -10.65 -11.85 -12.39
C GLN A 146 -9.97 -10.47 -12.27
N TYR A 147 -8.91 -10.39 -11.46
CA TYR A 147 -8.15 -9.17 -11.18
C TYR A 147 -6.80 -9.13 -11.92
N ARG A 148 -6.52 -10.10 -12.80
CA ARG A 148 -5.36 -10.09 -13.71
C ARG A 148 -5.56 -9.14 -14.89
N ARG A 149 -5.83 -7.87 -14.57
CA ARG A 149 -6.09 -6.80 -15.52
C ARG A 149 -5.79 -5.45 -14.89
N PRO A 150 -5.45 -4.41 -15.67
CA PRO A 150 -5.30 -3.07 -15.13
C PRO A 150 -6.57 -2.60 -14.39
N PRO A 151 -6.43 -1.93 -13.23
CA PRO A 151 -7.53 -1.21 -12.60
C PRO A 151 -8.04 -0.08 -13.50
N SER A 152 -9.36 0.16 -13.46
CA SER A 152 -10.00 1.28 -14.16
C SER A 152 -9.74 2.63 -13.49
#